data_AF-A0A6C0KAR8-F1
#
_entry.id   AF-A0A6C0KAR8-F1
#
_cell.length_a   1.000
_cell.length_b   1.000
_cell.length_c   1.000
_cell.angle_alpha   90.00
_cell.angle_beta   90.00
_cell.angle_gamma   90.00
#
_symmetry.space_group_name_H-M   'P 1'
#
loop_
_entity.id
_entity.type
_entity.pdbx_description
1 polymer ?
#
loop_
_entity_poly.entity_id
_entity_poly.type
_entity_poly.pdbx_seq_one_letter_code
_entity_poly.pdbx_strand_id
1 'polypeptide(L)'
;MKETDSTLSFYSSLFIQLIFVILLIIIWSYIFKLESVGCECSDHPNKEFIKTFTIIALVYFFITAFVSLKSIAKNMGTAIVQLLAFGTFIFFLTFVVYIYYAFDYVRYLMNEKCKCSDDLRRDIIAIGTMISLFLFITLLFTIIIIPILISTLTNLLVKIQEFEGEVEEVIKNPVKSIRNTPGRLLNSTRDIGSFVKKTASKLTKGKKRR
;
A
#
# COMPACT_ATOMS: atom_id res chain seq x y z
N MET A 1 -17.65 -16.79 5.33
CA MET A 1 -17.48 -15.44 4.73
C MET A 1 -16.08 -15.16 4.17
N LYS A 2 -15.00 -15.85 4.59
CA LYS A 2 -13.62 -15.62 4.09
C LYS A 2 -13.32 -16.09 2.64
N GLU A 3 -14.05 -17.05 2.10
CA GLU A 3 -13.73 -17.61 0.77
C GLU A 3 -14.19 -16.73 -0.40
N THR A 4 -15.39 -16.14 -0.31
CA THR A 4 -15.99 -15.31 -1.36
C THR A 4 -15.25 -13.99 -1.60
N ASP A 5 -14.65 -13.39 -0.57
CA ASP A 5 -13.83 -12.18 -0.74
C ASP A 5 -12.51 -12.47 -1.46
N SER A 6 -11.95 -13.67 -1.27
CA SER A 6 -10.66 -14.04 -1.85
C SER A 6 -10.75 -14.33 -3.35
N THR A 7 -11.88 -14.89 -3.81
CA THR A 7 -12.13 -15.16 -5.23
C THR A 7 -12.47 -13.88 -5.98
N LEU A 8 -13.30 -13.00 -5.41
CA LEU A 8 -13.63 -11.70 -6.01
C LEU A 8 -12.39 -10.81 -6.17
N SER A 9 -11.53 -10.74 -5.16
CA SER A 9 -10.25 -10.01 -5.22
C SER A 9 -9.32 -10.56 -6.32
N PHE A 10 -9.28 -11.89 -6.48
CA PHE A 10 -8.50 -12.53 -7.53
C PHE A 10 -9.03 -12.18 -8.94
N TYR A 11 -10.33 -12.31 -9.19
CA TYR A 11 -10.93 -11.96 -10.48
C TYR A 11 -10.78 -10.47 -10.81
N SER A 12 -10.93 -9.59 -9.81
CA SER A 12 -10.70 -8.15 -9.99
C SER A 12 -9.25 -7.86 -10.39
N SER A 13 -8.27 -8.50 -9.75
CA SER A 13 -6.86 -8.33 -10.10
C SER A 13 -6.53 -8.82 -11.52
N LEU A 14 -7.09 -9.95 -11.95
CA LEU A 14 -6.92 -10.46 -13.30
C LEU A 14 -7.55 -9.54 -14.36
N PHE A 15 -8.74 -9.00 -14.07
CA PHE A 15 -9.41 -8.07 -14.96
C PHE A 15 -8.59 -6.78 -15.16
N ILE A 16 -8.02 -6.24 -14.08
CA ILE A 16 -7.14 -5.07 -14.14
C ILE A 16 -5.88 -5.38 -14.95
N GLN A 17 -5.24 -6.53 -14.73
CA GLN A 17 -4.08 -6.96 -15.52
C GLN A 17 -4.40 -7.10 -17.01
N LEU A 18 -5.58 -7.62 -17.35
CA LEU A 18 -6.05 -7.73 -18.73
C LEU A 18 -6.19 -6.36 -19.41
N ILE A 19 -6.71 -5.36 -18.69
CA ILE A 19 -6.77 -3.98 -19.19
C ILE A 19 -5.37 -3.44 -19.48
N PHE A 20 -4.40 -3.66 -18.58
CA PHE A 20 -3.02 -3.23 -18.80
C PHE A 20 -2.38 -3.91 -20.02
N VAL A 21 -2.59 -5.22 -20.19
CA VAL A 21 -2.08 -5.96 -21.35
C VAL A 21 -2.66 -5.40 -22.65
N ILE A 22 -3.96 -5.14 -22.72
CA ILE A 22 -4.60 -4.54 -23.90
C ILE A 22 -3.97 -3.17 -24.22
N LEU A 23 -3.78 -2.33 -23.21
CA LEU A 23 -3.17 -1.01 -23.38
C LEU A 23 -1.72 -1.09 -23.88
N LEU A 24 -0.92 -2.02 -23.35
CA LEU A 24 0.45 -2.26 -23.81
C LEU A 24 0.47 -2.70 -25.28
N ILE A 25 -0.43 -3.59 -25.70
CA ILE A 25 -0.55 -4.03 -27.09
C ILE A 25 -0.90 -2.86 -28.01
N ILE A 26 -1.80 -1.97 -27.59
CA ILE A 26 -2.18 -0.79 -28.37
C ILE A 26 -0.97 0.14 -28.56
N ILE A 27 -0.23 0.43 -27.48
CA ILE A 27 0.97 1.30 -27.54
C ILE A 27 2.03 0.69 -28.44
N TRP A 28 2.31 -0.61 -28.27
CA TRP A 28 3.29 -1.32 -29.10
C TRP A 28 2.90 -1.32 -30.57
N SER A 29 1.64 -1.62 -30.88
CA SER A 29 1.13 -1.62 -32.25
C SER A 29 1.17 -0.23 -32.88
N TYR A 30 0.95 0.82 -32.08
CA TYR A 30 1.03 2.20 -32.54
C TYR A 30 2.46 2.60 -32.90
N ILE A 31 3.43 2.32 -32.02
CA ILE A 31 4.86 2.60 -32.30
C ILE A 31 5.35 1.81 -33.50
N PHE A 32 4.96 0.53 -33.62
CA PHE A 32 5.32 -0.31 -34.76
C PHE A 32 4.76 0.24 -36.09
N LYS A 33 3.54 0.77 -36.08
CA LYS A 33 2.96 1.44 -37.26
C LYS A 33 3.73 2.70 -37.65
N LEU A 34 4.16 3.50 -36.67
CA LEU A 34 4.94 4.72 -36.93
C LEU A 34 6.31 4.39 -37.54
N GLU A 35 6.94 3.31 -37.09
CA GLU A 35 8.20 2.80 -37.65
C GLU A 35 8.03 2.25 -39.07
N SER A 36 6.97 1.47 -39.32
CA SER A 36 6.76 0.84 -40.63
C SER A 36 6.39 1.84 -41.73
N VAL A 37 5.76 2.96 -41.37
CA VAL A 37 5.49 4.08 -42.28
C VAL A 37 6.70 5.01 -42.42
N GLY A 38 7.69 4.88 -41.53
CA GLY A 38 8.90 5.70 -41.54
C GLY A 38 8.66 7.17 -41.19
N CYS A 39 7.81 7.49 -40.19
CA CYS A 39 7.69 8.91 -39.85
C CYS A 39 8.91 9.45 -39.13
N GLU A 40 9.59 10.40 -39.76
CA GLU A 40 10.66 11.22 -39.18
C GLU A 40 10.20 11.98 -37.93
N CYS A 41 8.96 12.48 -37.95
CA CYS A 41 8.32 13.18 -36.83
C CYS A 41 8.08 12.33 -35.57
N SER A 42 8.19 11.01 -35.69
CA SER A 42 8.00 10.09 -34.58
C SER A 42 9.29 9.77 -33.84
N ASP A 43 10.42 10.32 -34.31
CA ASP A 43 11.73 10.05 -33.75
C ASP A 43 11.94 10.86 -32.47
N HIS A 44 11.96 10.14 -31.35
CA HIS A 44 12.04 10.73 -30.02
C HIS A 44 12.84 9.78 -29.11
N PRO A 45 13.70 10.28 -28.21
CA PRO A 45 14.51 9.43 -27.32
C PRO A 45 13.67 8.49 -26.45
N ASN A 46 12.46 8.89 -26.08
CA ASN A 46 11.55 8.06 -25.29
C ASN A 46 11.02 6.83 -26.03
N LYS A 47 11.03 6.81 -27.37
CA LYS A 47 10.44 5.75 -28.20
C LYS A 47 11.07 4.39 -27.93
N GLU A 48 12.40 4.32 -27.84
CA GLU A 48 13.12 3.06 -27.60
C GLU A 48 12.86 2.51 -26.19
N PHE A 49 12.82 3.39 -25.19
CA PHE A 49 12.45 3.03 -23.82
C PHE A 49 11.03 2.46 -23.76
N ILE A 50 10.05 3.16 -24.35
CA ILE A 50 8.64 2.73 -24.36
C ILE A 50 8.53 1.35 -25.02
N LYS A 51 9.17 1.15 -26.18
CA LYS A 51 9.14 -0.14 -26.89
C LYS A 51 9.74 -1.28 -26.06
N THR A 52 10.94 -1.07 -25.52
CA THR A 52 11.66 -2.09 -24.74
C THR A 52 10.90 -2.45 -23.47
N PHE A 53 10.44 -1.45 -22.73
CA PHE A 53 9.68 -1.68 -21.51
C PHE A 53 8.32 -2.34 -21.80
N THR A 54 7.67 -2.01 -22.91
CA THR A 54 6.40 -2.66 -23.30
C THR A 54 6.57 -4.16 -23.48
N ILE A 55 7.66 -4.61 -24.12
CA ILE A 55 7.96 -6.03 -24.30
C ILE A 55 8.23 -6.69 -22.94
N ILE A 56 9.06 -6.08 -22.10
CA ILE A 56 9.37 -6.60 -20.76
C ILE A 56 8.09 -6.71 -19.93
N ALA A 57 7.21 -5.70 -19.97
CA ALA A 57 5.95 -5.69 -19.25
C ALA A 57 4.97 -6.77 -19.75
N LEU A 58 4.89 -7.00 -21.06
CA LEU A 58 4.07 -8.09 -21.61
C LEU A 58 4.56 -9.46 -21.13
N VAL A 59 5.87 -9.70 -21.14
CA VAL A 59 6.46 -10.95 -20.62
C VAL A 59 6.18 -11.10 -19.13
N TYR A 60 6.35 -10.03 -18.35
CA TYR A 60 6.05 -10.03 -16.92
C TYR A 60 4.58 -10.39 -16.65
N PHE A 61 3.64 -9.70 -17.30
CA PHE A 61 2.21 -9.99 -17.12
C PHE A 61 1.84 -11.41 -17.55
N PHE A 62 2.42 -11.90 -18.65
CA PHE A 62 2.24 -13.27 -19.09
C PHE A 62 2.71 -14.28 -18.02
N ILE A 63 3.92 -14.12 -17.47
CA ILE A 63 4.43 -15.00 -16.41
C ILE A 63 3.52 -14.95 -15.17
N THR A 64 3.13 -13.75 -14.73
CA THR A 64 2.28 -13.59 -13.53
C THR A 64 0.85 -14.10 -13.72
N ALA A 65 0.36 -14.22 -14.95
CA ALA A 65 -0.96 -14.77 -15.25
C ALA A 65 -1.00 -16.29 -15.01
N PHE A 66 0.09 -17.02 -15.32
CA PHE A 66 0.19 -18.46 -15.10
C PHE A 66 0.75 -18.81 -13.72
N VAL A 67 1.60 -17.95 -13.16
CA VAL A 67 2.29 -18.21 -11.89
C VAL A 67 1.76 -17.28 -10.81
N SER A 68 0.92 -17.83 -9.92
CA SER A 68 0.46 -17.06 -8.76
C SER A 68 1.56 -16.94 -7.69
N LEU A 69 1.74 -15.73 -7.16
CA LEU A 69 2.68 -15.43 -6.07
C LEU A 69 2.46 -16.32 -4.84
N LYS A 70 1.22 -16.74 -4.58
CA LYS A 70 0.86 -17.64 -3.48
C LYS A 70 1.44 -19.05 -3.68
N SER A 71 1.50 -19.53 -4.93
CA SER A 71 2.09 -20.84 -5.25
C SER A 71 3.61 -20.84 -5.06
N ILE A 72 4.27 -19.73 -5.46
CA ILE A 72 5.72 -19.55 -5.24
C ILE A 72 6.03 -19.49 -3.75
N ALA A 73 5.25 -18.74 -2.96
CA ALA A 73 5.48 -18.57 -1.55
C ALA A 73 5.38 -19.87 -0.73
N LYS A 74 4.56 -20.82 -1.18
CA LYS A 74 4.40 -22.12 -0.52
C LYS A 74 5.56 -23.08 -0.80
N ASN A 75 6.20 -22.98 -1.97
CA ASN A 75 7.12 -24.00 -2.47
C ASN A 75 8.61 -23.59 -2.47
N MET A 76 8.94 -22.29 -2.47
CA MET A 76 10.31 -21.81 -2.74
C MET A 76 11.03 -21.14 -1.56
N GLY A 77 10.44 -21.14 -0.36
CA GLY A 77 11.07 -20.55 0.84
C GLY A 77 11.07 -19.02 0.86
N THR A 78 11.32 -18.45 2.04
CA THR A 78 11.11 -17.01 2.32
C THR A 78 12.06 -16.07 1.55
N ALA A 79 13.28 -16.50 1.27
CA ALA A 79 14.27 -15.67 0.57
C ALA A 79 13.89 -15.37 -0.89
N ILE A 80 13.38 -16.37 -1.61
CA ILE A 80 12.96 -16.21 -3.02
C ILE A 80 11.73 -15.29 -3.10
N VAL A 81 10.81 -15.41 -2.14
CA VAL A 81 9.62 -14.55 -2.06
C VAL A 81 9.99 -13.09 -1.86
N GLN A 82 10.95 -12.81 -0.98
CA GLN A 82 11.43 -11.44 -0.73
C GLN A 82 12.11 -10.84 -1.96
N LEU A 83 12.97 -11.60 -2.65
CA LEU A 83 13.62 -11.16 -3.88
C LEU A 83 12.59 -10.82 -4.97
N LEU A 84 11.60 -11.69 -5.14
CA LEU A 84 10.56 -11.52 -6.14
C LEU A 84 9.63 -10.35 -5.81
N ALA A 85 9.32 -10.12 -4.54
CA ALA A 85 8.61 -8.93 -4.09
C ALA A 85 9.40 -7.65 -4.38
N PHE A 86 10.71 -7.65 -4.15
CA PHE A 86 11.58 -6.52 -4.45
C PHE A 86 11.66 -6.23 -5.97
N GLY A 87 11.80 -7.27 -6.79
CA GLY A 87 11.76 -7.13 -8.26
C GLY A 87 10.41 -6.60 -8.76
N THR A 88 9.31 -7.09 -8.17
CA THR A 88 7.95 -6.60 -8.46
C THR A 88 7.79 -5.13 -8.10
N PHE A 89 8.36 -4.70 -6.97
CA PHE A 89 8.35 -3.31 -6.54
C PHE A 89 9.10 -2.39 -7.53
N ILE A 90 10.31 -2.79 -7.96
CA ILE A 90 11.08 -2.04 -8.97
C ILE A 90 10.29 -1.98 -10.28
N PHE A 91 9.74 -3.10 -10.74
CA PHE A 91 8.93 -3.16 -11.95
C PHE A 91 7.79 -2.14 -11.91
N PHE A 92 7.07 -2.07 -10.79
CA PHE A 92 5.99 -1.12 -10.60
C PHE A 92 6.46 0.34 -10.58
N LEU A 93 7.62 0.64 -9.99
CA LEU A 93 8.20 2.00 -10.07
C LEU A 93 8.53 2.38 -11.52
N THR A 94 9.18 1.48 -12.27
CA THR A 94 9.49 1.72 -13.68
C THR A 94 8.22 1.82 -14.53
N PHE A 95 7.15 1.11 -14.18
CA PHE A 95 5.86 1.18 -14.86
C PHE A 95 5.22 2.58 -14.77
N VAL A 96 5.37 3.28 -13.64
CA VAL A 96 4.90 4.67 -13.51
C VAL A 96 5.68 5.59 -14.45
N VAL A 97 7.01 5.46 -14.49
CA VAL A 97 7.87 6.22 -15.40
C VAL A 97 7.49 5.94 -16.87
N TYR A 98 7.19 4.69 -17.19
CA TYR A 98 6.68 4.29 -18.49
C TYR A 98 5.38 4.99 -18.87
N ILE A 99 4.38 5.04 -17.98
CA ILE A 99 3.13 5.75 -18.26
C ILE A 99 3.41 7.23 -18.55
N TYR A 100 4.28 7.85 -17.77
CA TYR A 100 4.66 9.25 -17.98
C TYR A 100 5.29 9.47 -19.36
N TYR A 101 6.30 8.66 -19.72
CA TYR A 101 6.96 8.79 -21.04
C TYR A 101 6.04 8.43 -22.21
N ALA A 102 5.16 7.44 -22.05
CA ALA A 102 4.17 7.10 -23.08
C ALA A 102 3.19 8.27 -23.31
N PHE A 103 2.75 8.92 -22.24
CA PHE A 103 1.87 10.08 -22.32
C PHE A 103 2.56 11.30 -22.93
N ASP A 104 3.80 11.59 -22.50
CA ASP A 104 4.63 12.67 -23.03
C ASP A 104 4.89 12.48 -24.52
N TYR A 105 5.26 11.26 -24.93
CA TYR A 105 5.47 10.91 -26.33
C TYR A 105 4.21 11.10 -27.18
N VAL A 106 3.04 10.68 -26.67
CA VAL A 106 1.77 10.90 -27.38
C VAL A 106 1.42 12.39 -27.48
N ARG A 107 1.64 13.18 -26.42
CA ARG A 107 1.43 14.63 -26.47
C ARG A 107 2.36 15.33 -27.45
N TYR A 108 3.62 14.91 -27.49
CA TYR A 108 4.60 15.41 -28.46
C TYR A 108 4.09 15.21 -29.89
N LEU A 109 3.65 14.00 -30.22
CA LEU A 109 3.07 13.66 -31.53
C LEU A 109 1.79 14.47 -31.86
N MET A 110 0.97 14.80 -30.86
CA MET A 110 -0.21 15.65 -31.03
C MET A 110 0.17 17.11 -31.31
N ASN A 111 1.16 17.64 -30.60
CA ASN A 111 1.57 19.04 -30.70
C ASN A 111 2.28 19.35 -32.02
N GLU A 112 3.07 18.43 -32.55
CA GLU A 112 3.73 18.59 -33.86
C GLU A 112 2.78 18.40 -35.06
N LYS A 113 1.49 18.11 -34.83
CA LYS A 113 0.48 17.88 -35.89
C LYS A 113 0.95 16.85 -36.93
N CYS A 114 1.61 15.79 -36.46
CA CYS A 114 2.10 14.72 -37.31
C CYS A 114 0.94 14.02 -38.03
N LYS A 115 0.81 14.27 -39.35
CA LYS A 115 -0.29 13.70 -40.16
C LYS A 115 -0.31 12.18 -40.21
N CYS A 116 0.85 11.53 -40.13
CA CYS A 116 0.98 10.07 -40.12
C CYS A 116 0.69 9.42 -38.76
N SER A 117 0.64 10.24 -37.70
CA SER A 117 0.33 9.84 -36.31
C SER A 117 -1.17 10.06 -36.01
N ASP A 118 -1.90 10.64 -36.96
CA ASP A 118 -3.33 10.91 -36.89
C ASP A 118 -4.13 9.60 -37.00
N ASP A 119 -4.22 8.92 -35.87
CA ASP A 119 -4.96 7.68 -35.67
C ASP A 119 -5.83 7.82 -34.42
N LEU A 120 -7.00 7.18 -34.44
CA LEU A 120 -7.84 6.97 -33.25
C LEU A 120 -7.07 6.33 -32.09
N ARG A 121 -5.99 5.59 -32.39
CA ARG A 121 -5.09 4.98 -31.40
C ARG A 121 -4.40 6.03 -30.52
N ARG A 122 -4.08 7.21 -31.05
CA ARG A 122 -3.43 8.30 -30.31
C ARG A 122 -4.33 8.80 -29.17
N ASP A 123 -5.61 9.01 -29.47
CA ASP A 123 -6.61 9.45 -28.49
C ASP A 123 -6.90 8.34 -27.46
N ILE A 124 -6.95 7.09 -27.90
CA ILE A 124 -7.09 5.93 -27.03
C ILE A 124 -5.89 5.79 -26.09
N ILE A 125 -4.65 6.05 -26.55
CA ILE A 125 -3.47 6.00 -25.68
C ILE A 125 -3.48 7.18 -24.69
N ALA A 126 -3.88 8.38 -25.10
CA ALA A 126 -3.98 9.53 -24.21
C ALA A 126 -5.00 9.31 -23.08
N ILE A 127 -6.19 8.80 -23.41
CA ILE A 127 -7.23 8.46 -22.42
C ILE A 127 -6.84 7.21 -21.63
N GLY A 128 -6.30 6.21 -22.33
CA GLY A 128 -5.88 4.94 -21.75
C GLY A 128 -4.78 5.11 -20.72
N THR A 129 -3.79 5.98 -20.96
CA THR A 129 -2.72 6.28 -20.00
C THR A 129 -3.26 6.93 -18.72
N MET A 130 -4.24 7.85 -18.83
CA MET A 130 -4.93 8.42 -17.66
C MET A 130 -5.70 7.36 -16.86
N ILE A 131 -6.46 6.51 -17.53
CA ILE A 131 -7.19 5.40 -16.89
C ILE A 131 -6.20 4.43 -16.24
N SER A 132 -5.11 4.11 -16.92
CA SER A 132 -4.07 3.18 -16.45
C SER A 132 -3.39 3.71 -15.18
N LEU A 133 -3.16 5.02 -15.08
CA LEU A 133 -2.59 5.66 -13.89
C LEU A 133 -3.56 5.55 -12.70
N PHE A 134 -4.85 5.80 -12.92
CA PHE A 134 -5.86 5.64 -11.88
C PHE A 134 -6.00 4.18 -11.41
N LEU A 135 -6.04 3.23 -12.36
CA LEU A 135 -6.07 1.79 -12.07
C LEU A 135 -4.81 1.31 -11.34
N PHE A 136 -3.66 1.87 -11.70
CA PHE A 136 -2.40 1.56 -11.05
C PHE A 136 -2.37 2.06 -9.60
N ILE A 137 -2.82 3.27 -9.35
CA ILE A 137 -2.94 3.82 -8.00
C ILE A 137 -3.88 2.95 -7.16
N THR A 138 -5.07 2.64 -7.67
CA THR A 138 -6.02 1.77 -6.95
C THR A 138 -5.42 0.38 -6.68
N LEU A 139 -4.68 -0.20 -7.61
CA LEU A 139 -3.97 -1.47 -7.41
C LEU A 139 -2.89 -1.34 -6.30
N LEU A 140 -2.10 -0.26 -6.29
CA LEU A 140 -1.14 0.03 -5.22
C LEU A 140 -1.82 0.14 -3.85
N PHE A 141 -2.95 0.84 -3.76
CA PHE A 141 -3.74 0.93 -2.53
C PHE A 141 -4.16 -0.47 -2.03
N THR A 142 -4.60 -1.35 -2.93
CA THR A 142 -5.03 -2.70 -2.54
C THR A 142 -3.89 -3.61 -2.12
N ILE A 143 -2.72 -3.53 -2.76
CA ILE A 143 -1.58 -4.43 -2.49
C ILE A 143 -0.78 -3.97 -1.27
N ILE A 144 -0.60 -2.66 -1.07
CA ILE A 144 0.28 -2.13 -0.02
C ILE A 144 -0.53 -1.60 1.16
N ILE A 145 -1.49 -0.71 0.90
CA ILE A 145 -2.14 0.06 1.96
C ILE A 145 -3.11 -0.82 2.75
N ILE A 146 -3.92 -1.65 2.09
CA ILE A 146 -4.88 -2.53 2.77
C ILE A 146 -4.17 -3.53 3.73
N PRO A 147 -3.13 -4.29 3.33
CA PRO A 147 -2.46 -5.22 4.24
C PRO A 147 -1.78 -4.53 5.42
N ILE A 148 -1.20 -3.35 5.21
CA ILE A 148 -0.60 -2.56 6.28
C ILE A 148 -1.69 -2.11 7.27
N LEU A 149 -2.82 -1.59 6.78
CA LEU A 149 -3.95 -1.19 7.61
C LEU A 149 -4.54 -2.37 8.39
N ILE A 150 -4.67 -3.55 7.77
CA ILE A 150 -5.13 -4.76 8.46
C ILE A 150 -4.11 -5.20 9.51
N SER A 151 -2.81 -5.15 9.21
CA SER A 151 -1.76 -5.50 10.16
C SER A 151 -1.73 -4.56 11.36
N THR A 152 -1.86 -3.25 11.16
CA THR A 152 -1.93 -2.30 12.27
C THR A 152 -3.22 -2.46 13.07
N LEU A 153 -4.36 -2.68 12.41
CA LEU A 153 -5.65 -2.92 13.08
C LEU A 153 -5.63 -4.19 13.92
N THR A 154 -5.10 -5.30 13.38
CA THR A 154 -4.96 -6.57 14.11
C THR A 154 -4.03 -6.44 15.31
N ASN A 155 -2.90 -5.72 15.16
CA ASN A 155 -2.01 -5.42 16.28
C ASN A 155 -2.69 -4.58 17.37
N LEU A 156 -3.57 -3.65 17.01
CA LEU A 156 -4.36 -2.88 17.98
C LEU A 156 -5.41 -3.74 18.69
N LEU A 157 -6.12 -4.60 17.95
CA LEU A 157 -7.11 -5.51 18.54
C LEU A 157 -6.47 -6.49 19.54
N VAL A 158 -5.29 -7.03 19.23
CA VAL A 158 -4.55 -7.90 20.15
C VAL A 158 -4.19 -7.16 21.44
N LYS A 159 -3.73 -5.91 21.35
CA LYS A 159 -3.44 -5.08 22.53
C LYS A 159 -4.68 -4.77 23.36
N ILE A 160 -5.84 -4.58 22.73
CA ILE A 160 -7.12 -4.36 23.44
C ILE A 160 -7.55 -5.63 24.16
N GLN A 161 -7.42 -6.81 23.54
CA GLN A 161 -7.73 -8.08 24.20
C GLN A 161 -6.80 -8.38 25.38
N GLU A 162 -5.51 -8.06 25.24
CA GLU A 162 -4.53 -8.18 26.33
C GLU A 162 -4.90 -7.27 27.50
N PHE A 163 -5.30 -6.03 27.21
CA PHE A 163 -5.75 -5.07 28.22
C PHE A 163 -7.06 -5.52 28.90
N GLU A 164 -8.03 -6.04 28.15
CA GLU A 164 -9.28 -6.58 28.70
C GLU A 164 -9.01 -7.76 29.64
N GLY A 165 -8.10 -8.66 29.27
CA GLY A 165 -7.67 -9.78 30.11
C GLY A 165 -7.00 -9.32 31.40
N GLU A 166 -6.15 -8.29 31.35
CA GLU A 166 -5.51 -7.71 32.53
C GLU A 166 -6.55 -7.04 33.46
N VAL A 167 -7.51 -6.30 32.89
CA VAL A 167 -8.61 -5.68 33.66
C VAL A 167 -9.50 -6.75 34.30
N GLU A 168 -9.83 -7.82 33.58
CA GLU A 168 -10.64 -8.92 34.11
C GLU A 168 -9.93 -9.67 35.24
N GLU A 169 -8.61 -9.89 35.14
CA GLU A 169 -7.81 -10.50 36.21
C GLU A 169 -7.75 -9.60 37.45
N VAL A 170 -7.62 -8.29 37.26
CA VAL A 170 -7.64 -7.30 38.36
C VAL A 170 -9.02 -7.22 39.03
N ILE A 171 -10.11 -7.32 38.26
CA ILE A 171 -11.48 -7.36 38.81
C ILE A 171 -11.74 -8.68 39.57
N LYS A 172 -11.30 -9.82 39.04
CA LYS A 172 -11.46 -11.13 39.68
C LYS A 172 -10.59 -11.29 40.93
N ASN A 173 -9.44 -10.63 41.00
CA ASN A 173 -8.52 -10.69 42.13
C ASN A 173 -7.96 -9.31 42.51
N PRO A 174 -8.78 -8.43 43.10
CA PRO A 174 -8.35 -7.07 43.49
C PRO A 174 -7.21 -7.11 44.52
N VAL A 175 -7.15 -8.17 45.33
CA VAL A 175 -6.14 -8.37 46.38
C VAL A 175 -4.75 -8.68 45.79
N LYS A 176 -4.67 -9.33 44.62
CA LYS A 176 -3.41 -9.65 43.94
C LYS A 176 -2.78 -8.41 43.32
N SER A 177 -3.62 -7.50 42.79
CA SER A 177 -3.19 -6.19 42.28
C SER A 177 -2.64 -5.29 43.39
N ILE A 178 -3.30 -5.24 44.56
CA ILE A 178 -2.80 -4.51 45.75
C ILE A 178 -1.47 -5.09 46.27
N ARG A 179 -1.26 -6.40 46.16
CA ARG A 179 -0.01 -7.07 46.56
C ARG A 179 1.15 -6.80 45.60
N ASN A 180 0.87 -6.52 44.33
CA ASN A 180 1.89 -6.20 43.32
C ASN A 180 2.14 -4.69 43.17
N THR A 181 1.31 -3.84 43.80
CA THR A 181 1.58 -2.41 43.92
C THR A 181 2.87 -2.19 44.72
N PRO A 182 3.88 -1.49 44.19
CA PRO A 182 5.14 -1.30 44.88
C PRO A 182 4.89 -0.60 46.22
N GLY A 183 5.45 -1.16 47.31
CA GLY A 183 5.24 -0.67 48.69
C GLY A 183 5.55 0.82 48.90
N ARG A 184 6.24 1.46 47.95
CA ARG A 184 6.43 2.92 47.91
C ARG A 184 5.10 3.69 47.78
N LEU A 185 4.15 3.23 46.97
CA LEU A 185 2.83 3.87 46.82
C LEU A 185 1.98 3.75 48.09
N LEU A 186 2.06 2.60 48.77
CA LEU A 186 1.32 2.32 50.00
C LEU A 186 1.87 3.15 51.18
N ASN A 187 3.18 3.40 51.19
CA ASN A 187 3.80 4.33 52.14
C ASN A 187 3.46 5.79 51.81
N SER A 188 3.42 6.16 50.52
CA SER A 188 3.04 7.52 50.12
C SER A 188 1.60 7.90 50.48
N THR A 189 0.64 6.98 50.40
CA THR A 189 -0.75 7.26 50.82
C THR A 189 -0.89 7.42 52.33
N ARG A 190 -0.12 6.64 53.10
CA ARG A 190 -0.02 6.77 54.56
C ARG A 190 0.62 8.09 54.98
N ASP A 191 1.65 8.54 54.25
CA ASP A 191 2.31 9.83 54.49
C ASP A 191 1.38 11.00 54.14
N ILE A 192 0.64 10.93 53.04
CA ILE A 192 -0.38 11.93 52.67
C ILE A 192 -1.47 12.02 53.74
N GLY A 193 -1.97 10.89 54.25
CA GLY A 193 -2.95 10.87 55.33
C GLY A 193 -2.41 11.52 56.62
N SER A 194 -1.14 11.28 56.94
CA SER A 194 -0.47 11.90 58.09
C SER A 194 -0.29 13.41 57.90
N PHE A 195 0.05 13.87 56.68
CA PHE A 195 0.18 15.28 56.33
C PHE A 195 -1.16 16.01 56.41
N VAL A 196 -2.23 15.43 55.85
CA VAL A 196 -3.59 15.99 55.93
C VAL A 196 -4.04 16.12 57.39
N LYS A 197 -3.80 15.09 58.21
CA LYS A 197 -4.11 15.13 59.65
C LYS A 197 -3.31 16.21 60.39
N LYS A 198 -2.03 16.36 60.06
CA LYS A 198 -1.14 17.38 60.65
C LYS A 198 -1.57 18.79 60.23
N THR A 199 -1.93 19.00 58.98
CA THR A 199 -2.44 20.27 58.44
C THR A 199 -3.81 20.63 59.03
N ALA A 200 -4.74 19.67 59.12
CA ALA A 200 -6.04 19.87 59.77
C ALA A 200 -5.89 20.24 61.27
N SER A 201 -4.94 19.61 61.98
CA SER A 201 -4.64 19.92 63.38
C SER A 201 -4.00 21.31 63.57
N LYS A 202 -3.20 21.77 62.59
CA LYS A 202 -2.61 23.12 62.61
C LYS A 202 -3.65 24.20 62.29
N LEU A 203 -4.54 23.95 61.34
CA LEU A 203 -5.63 24.87 61.00
C LEU A 203 -6.63 25.03 62.15
N THR A 204 -6.97 23.94 62.84
CA THR A 204 -7.84 23.99 64.04
C THR A 204 -7.17 24.66 65.24
N LYS A 205 -5.86 24.49 65.45
CA LYS A 205 -5.11 25.24 66.48
C LYS A 205 -4.91 26.73 66.12
N GLY A 206 -4.74 27.07 64.85
CA GLY A 206 -4.62 28.45 64.38
C GLY A 206 -5.92 29.26 64.52
N LYS A 207 -7.09 28.61 64.34
CA LYS A 207 -8.40 29.24 64.53
C LYS A 207 -8.75 29.53 65.99
N LYS A 208 -8.04 28.92 66.95
CA LYS A 208 -8.26 29.09 68.41
C LYS A 208 -7.41 30.20 69.03
N ARG A 209 -6.58 30.89 68.22
CA ARG A 209 -5.62 31.94 68.64
C ARG A 209 -5.90 33.30 67.99
N ARG A 210 -7.08 33.48 67.40
CA ARG A 210 -7.63 34.76 66.94
C ARG A 210 -8.92 35.04 67.69
#